data_AF-A0A2V7N283-F1
#
_entry.id   AF-A0A2V7N283-F1
#
_cell.length_a   1.000
_cell.length_b   1.000
_cell.length_c   1.000
_cell.angle_alpha   90.00
_cell.angle_beta   90.00
_cell.angle_gamma   90.00
#
_symmetry.space_group_name_H-M   'P 1'
#
loop_
_entity.id
_entity.type
_entity.pdbx_description
1 polymer ?
#
loop_
_entity_poly.entity_id
_entity_poly.type
_entity_poly.pdbx_seq_one_letter_code
_entity_poly.pdbx_strand_id
1 'polypeptide(L)'
;MVTRRDQRGVALIFVLWLLVLLGVIIAEVASKARAEAALLSSLRSRTVARYAAESGILAATVTIERLLDSTPNPLERASLFRQLEARLASLTEVELGGARFGVAALDLNARIDLNRADVATLHGLFGQFTSDARADTVAAALKAAPIRRLAELSRVPGIDDSLALAVAPYVTVWSDGLVNINSAPEPVLAALPGLAAAAPGIVARREAGEVFVNLDPVHQPSMPGVVAAVLLVSTVPTRLMLVSRGWQDGHPLTHEIQAVFAIVGRRLVLQSSWEREL
;
A
#
# COMPACT_ATOMS: atom_id res chain seq x y z
N MET A 1 21.94 79.32 27.71
CA MET A 1 21.13 79.54 26.50
C MET A 1 21.48 78.45 25.50
N VAL A 2 20.68 77.38 25.42
CA VAL A 2 20.83 76.37 24.35
C VAL A 2 20.36 77.02 23.06
N THR A 3 21.24 77.16 22.08
CA THR A 3 20.87 77.79 20.80
C THR A 3 19.87 76.90 20.06
N ARG A 4 18.88 77.48 19.38
CA ARG A 4 17.81 76.74 18.65
C ARG A 4 18.32 75.69 17.65
N ARG A 5 19.62 75.68 17.30
CA ARG A 5 20.25 74.68 16.43
C ARG A 5 20.51 73.35 17.13
N ASP A 6 20.90 73.34 18.41
CA ASP A 6 21.17 72.10 19.16
C ASP A 6 19.88 71.31 19.46
N GLN A 7 18.77 72.00 19.74
CA GLN A 7 17.47 71.35 19.98
C GLN A 7 16.91 70.66 18.71
N ARG A 8 17.27 71.15 17.52
CA ARG A 8 16.83 70.57 16.24
C ARG A 8 17.58 69.27 15.90
N GLY A 9 18.87 69.15 16.26
CA GLY A 9 19.65 67.93 16.08
C GLY A 9 19.16 66.79 16.96
N VAL A 10 18.87 67.09 18.24
CA VAL A 10 18.32 66.12 19.19
C VAL A 10 16.91 65.66 18.77
N ALA A 11 16.04 66.58 18.34
CA ALA A 11 14.70 66.22 17.88
C ALA A 11 14.71 65.27 16.67
N LEU A 12 15.61 65.48 15.70
CA LEU A 12 15.76 64.59 14.54
C LEU A 12 16.18 63.18 14.94
N ILE A 13 17.13 63.06 15.88
CA ILE A 13 17.61 61.76 16.38
C ILE A 13 16.46 61.00 17.04
N PHE A 14 15.64 61.67 17.86
CA PHE A 14 14.46 61.05 18.47
C PHE A 14 13.44 60.57 17.43
N VAL A 15 13.15 61.37 16.41
CA VAL A 15 12.24 60.97 15.33
C VAL A 15 12.80 59.77 14.56
N LEU A 16 14.08 59.79 14.24
CA LEU A 16 14.72 58.70 13.50
C LEU A 16 14.73 57.40 14.32
N TRP A 17 15.04 57.48 15.62
CA TRP A 17 14.93 56.32 16.52
C TRP A 17 13.50 55.82 16.66
N LEU A 18 12.51 56.71 16.73
CA LEU A 18 11.10 56.34 16.78
C LEU A 18 10.66 55.63 15.49
N LEU A 19 11.11 56.11 14.32
CA LEU A 19 10.86 55.45 13.04
C LEU A 19 11.54 54.08 12.96
N VAL A 20 12.76 53.94 13.45
CA VAL A 20 13.46 52.64 13.52
C VAL A 20 12.70 51.67 14.42
N LEU A 21 12.31 52.09 15.64
CA LEU A 21 11.54 51.26 16.56
C LEU A 21 10.20 50.84 15.97
N LEU A 22 9.49 51.79 15.35
CA LEU A 22 8.22 51.52 14.67
C LEU A 22 8.40 50.54 13.50
N GLY A 23 9.47 50.70 12.71
CA GLY A 23 9.82 49.80 11.62
C GLY A 23 10.09 48.37 12.09
N VAL A 24 10.79 48.21 13.22
CA VAL A 24 11.04 46.89 13.84
C VAL A 24 9.73 46.23 14.28
N ILE A 25 8.84 46.98 14.95
CA ILE A 25 7.53 46.46 15.39
C ILE A 25 6.69 46.02 14.18
N ILE A 26 6.63 46.85 13.13
CA ILE A 26 5.91 46.50 11.89
C ILE A 26 6.49 45.25 11.25
N ALA A 27 7.82 45.13 11.19
CA ALA A 27 8.49 43.98 10.62
C ALA A 27 8.19 42.68 11.40
N GLU A 28 8.17 42.74 12.73
CA GLU A 28 7.84 41.60 13.59
C GLU A 28 6.39 41.14 13.38
N VAL A 29 5.43 42.08 13.39
CA VAL A 29 4.01 41.77 13.14
C VAL A 29 3.81 41.16 11.74
N ALA A 30 4.45 41.72 10.72
CA ALA A 30 4.39 41.18 9.37
C ALA A 30 4.99 39.76 9.28
N SER A 31 6.11 39.52 9.96
CA SER A 31 6.74 38.19 10.02
C SER A 31 5.83 37.17 10.71
N LYS A 32 5.22 37.53 11.84
CA LYS A 32 4.27 36.67 12.57
C LYS A 32 3.04 36.35 11.71
N ALA A 33 2.44 37.34 11.07
CA ALA A 33 1.28 37.14 10.20
C ALA A 33 1.59 36.21 9.02
N ARG A 34 2.77 36.33 8.40
CA ARG A 34 3.20 35.42 7.33
C ARG A 34 3.40 33.99 7.83
N ALA A 35 4.00 33.82 9.00
CA ALA A 35 4.20 32.50 9.59
C ALA A 35 2.85 31.82 9.93
N GLU A 36 1.91 32.57 10.50
CA GLU A 36 0.57 32.08 10.81
C GLU A 36 -0.22 31.72 9.54
N ALA A 37 -0.16 32.57 8.50
CA ALA A 37 -0.79 32.28 7.21
C ALA A 37 -0.21 31.01 6.56
N ALA A 38 1.10 30.80 6.62
CA ALA A 38 1.76 29.60 6.11
C ALA A 38 1.33 28.32 6.88
N LEU A 39 1.19 28.42 8.21
CA LEU A 39 0.67 27.33 9.04
C LEU A 39 -0.76 26.98 8.67
N LEU A 40 -1.66 27.97 8.59
CA LEU A 40 -3.07 27.76 8.24
C LEU A 40 -3.24 27.15 6.85
N SER A 41 -2.45 27.62 5.89
CA SER A 41 -2.42 27.05 4.54
C SER A 41 -1.97 25.58 4.55
N SER A 42 -0.95 25.24 5.34
CA SER A 42 -0.48 23.86 5.49
C SER A 42 -1.51 22.95 6.15
N LEU A 43 -2.18 23.42 7.21
CA LEU A 43 -3.25 22.66 7.89
C LEU A 43 -4.41 22.40 6.94
N ARG A 44 -4.84 23.42 6.19
CA ARG A 44 -5.88 23.27 5.15
C ARG A 44 -5.48 22.21 4.13
N SER A 45 -4.25 22.29 3.61
CA SER A 45 -3.74 21.34 2.61
C SER A 45 -3.72 19.90 3.12
N ARG A 46 -3.34 19.67 4.38
CA ARG A 46 -3.41 18.33 5.00
C ARG A 46 -4.84 17.80 5.08
N THR A 47 -5.78 18.62 5.50
CA THR A 47 -7.20 18.25 5.57
C THR A 47 -7.75 17.93 4.19
N VAL A 48 -7.43 18.75 3.18
CA VAL A 48 -7.83 18.51 1.78
C VAL A 48 -7.23 17.21 1.25
N ALA A 49 -5.93 16.99 1.45
CA ALA A 49 -5.24 15.77 1.04
C ALA A 49 -5.84 14.51 1.68
N ARG A 50 -6.15 14.56 2.98
CA ARG A 50 -6.82 13.47 3.69
C ARG A 50 -8.18 13.13 3.08
N TYR A 51 -9.07 14.12 2.94
CA TYR A 51 -10.41 13.87 2.39
C TYR A 51 -10.36 13.45 0.93
N ALA A 52 -9.37 13.92 0.15
CA ALA A 52 -9.14 13.42 -1.20
C ALA A 52 -8.74 11.94 -1.20
N ALA A 53 -7.85 11.53 -0.30
CA ALA A 53 -7.46 10.13 -0.15
C ALA A 53 -8.66 9.24 0.27
N GLU A 54 -9.46 9.69 1.24
CA GLU A 54 -10.69 9.00 1.67
C GLU A 54 -11.69 8.86 0.50
N SER A 55 -11.82 9.91 -0.32
CA SER A 55 -12.65 9.90 -1.52
C SER A 55 -12.19 8.85 -2.54
N GLY A 56 -10.88 8.68 -2.71
CA GLY A 56 -10.32 7.64 -3.57
C GLY A 56 -10.62 6.22 -3.08
N ILE A 57 -10.51 5.96 -1.78
CA ILE A 57 -10.89 4.64 -1.21
C ILE A 57 -12.38 4.35 -1.47
N LEU A 58 -13.26 5.32 -1.23
CA LEU A 58 -14.69 5.18 -1.46
C LEU A 58 -15.01 4.97 -2.95
N ALA A 59 -14.41 5.77 -3.84
CA ALA A 59 -14.61 5.68 -5.28
C ALA A 59 -14.18 4.32 -5.83
N ALA A 60 -13.00 3.83 -5.41
CA ALA A 60 -12.51 2.52 -5.81
C ALA A 60 -13.38 1.38 -5.25
N THR A 61 -13.82 1.48 -4.00
CA THR A 61 -14.72 0.49 -3.39
C THR A 61 -16.01 0.37 -4.19
N VAL A 62 -16.71 1.49 -4.45
CA VAL A 62 -17.95 1.51 -5.23
C VAL A 62 -17.74 1.01 -6.66
N THR A 63 -16.62 1.39 -7.29
CA THR A 63 -16.29 0.96 -8.65
C THR A 63 -16.08 -0.55 -8.71
N ILE A 64 -15.29 -1.11 -7.78
CA ILE A 64 -15.05 -2.56 -7.73
C ILE A 64 -16.34 -3.31 -7.45
N GLU A 65 -17.14 -2.89 -6.47
CA GLU A 65 -18.42 -3.56 -6.17
C GLU A 65 -19.37 -3.54 -7.36
N ARG A 66 -19.46 -2.41 -8.08
CA ARG A 66 -20.26 -2.31 -9.31
C ARG A 66 -19.77 -3.27 -10.40
N LEU A 67 -18.45 -3.38 -10.57
CA LEU A 67 -17.87 -4.34 -11.51
C LEU A 67 -18.23 -5.78 -11.10
N LEU A 68 -18.13 -6.13 -9.81
CA LEU A 68 -18.51 -7.45 -9.29
C LEU A 68 -20.01 -7.75 -9.41
N ASP A 69 -20.87 -6.74 -9.24
CA ASP A 69 -22.32 -6.86 -9.46
C ASP A 69 -22.65 -7.18 -10.92
N SER A 70 -21.85 -6.66 -11.86
CA SER A 70 -22.00 -6.91 -13.30
C SER A 70 -21.34 -8.19 -13.81
N THR A 71 -20.67 -8.97 -12.95
CA THR A 71 -19.87 -10.13 -13.36
C THR A 71 -20.20 -11.37 -12.52
N PRO A 72 -21.32 -12.05 -12.80
CA PRO A 72 -21.76 -13.22 -12.04
C PRO A 72 -20.97 -14.49 -12.38
N ASN A 73 -20.36 -14.57 -13.56
CA ASN A 73 -19.63 -15.74 -14.06
C ASN A 73 -18.21 -15.83 -13.45
N PRO A 74 -17.79 -16.99 -12.89
CA PRO A 74 -16.44 -17.18 -12.36
C PRO A 74 -15.30 -16.85 -13.34
N LEU A 75 -15.45 -17.18 -14.63
CA LEU A 75 -14.41 -16.92 -15.64
C LEU A 75 -14.25 -15.44 -15.94
N GLU A 76 -15.37 -14.74 -16.11
CA GLU A 76 -15.35 -13.29 -16.29
C GLU A 76 -14.82 -12.59 -15.03
N ARG A 77 -15.14 -13.11 -13.84
CA ARG A 77 -14.64 -12.55 -12.57
C ARG A 77 -13.13 -12.70 -12.42
N ALA A 78 -12.56 -13.87 -12.77
CA ALA A 78 -11.11 -14.05 -12.79
C ALA A 78 -10.44 -13.15 -13.83
N SER A 79 -11.07 -12.99 -15.00
CA SER A 79 -10.59 -12.08 -16.06
C SER A 79 -10.66 -10.61 -15.66
N LEU A 80 -11.72 -10.20 -14.95
CA LEU A 80 -11.88 -8.87 -14.38
C LEU A 80 -10.74 -8.54 -13.43
N PHE A 81 -10.41 -9.44 -12.50
CA PHE A 81 -9.35 -9.19 -11.52
C PHE A 81 -7.96 -9.14 -12.14
N ARG A 82 -7.71 -9.94 -13.18
CA ARG A 82 -6.48 -9.83 -13.97
C ARG A 82 -6.32 -8.44 -14.61
N GLN A 83 -7.43 -7.83 -15.01
CA GLN A 83 -7.46 -6.51 -15.64
C GLN A 83 -7.79 -5.39 -14.65
N LEU A 84 -7.76 -5.64 -13.34
CA LEU A 84 -8.29 -4.71 -12.35
C LEU A 84 -7.62 -3.33 -12.43
N GLU A 85 -6.30 -3.28 -12.61
CA GLU A 85 -5.55 -2.04 -12.78
C GLU A 85 -6.07 -1.22 -13.97
N ALA A 86 -6.23 -1.85 -15.14
CA ALA A 86 -6.79 -1.21 -16.32
C ALA A 86 -8.24 -0.76 -16.10
N ARG A 87 -9.04 -1.52 -15.34
CA ARG A 87 -10.42 -1.17 -14.99
C ARG A 87 -10.50 0.01 -14.00
N LEU A 88 -9.45 0.24 -13.21
CA LEU A 88 -9.34 1.35 -12.27
C LEU A 88 -8.48 2.49 -12.82
N ALA A 89 -8.09 2.47 -14.10
CA ALA A 89 -7.27 3.50 -14.72
C ALA A 89 -7.89 4.91 -14.62
N SER A 90 -9.21 5.03 -14.60
CA SER A 90 -9.88 6.33 -14.39
C SER A 90 -9.74 6.86 -12.97
N LEU A 91 -9.20 6.08 -12.03
CA LEU A 91 -8.99 6.46 -10.63
C LEU A 91 -7.51 6.70 -10.30
N THR A 92 -6.58 6.58 -11.26
CA THR A 92 -5.15 6.84 -11.00
C THR A 92 -4.86 8.31 -10.79
N GLU A 93 -5.70 9.19 -11.35
CA GLU A 93 -5.61 10.64 -11.15
C GLU A 93 -6.99 11.28 -11.38
N VAL A 94 -7.67 11.64 -10.29
CA VAL A 94 -9.00 12.26 -10.30
C VAL A 94 -8.92 13.65 -9.69
N GLU A 95 -9.47 14.63 -10.39
CA GLU A 95 -9.61 15.99 -9.90
C GLU A 95 -11.00 16.19 -9.26
N LEU A 96 -11.02 16.77 -8.07
CA LEU A 96 -12.21 17.04 -7.26
C LEU A 96 -12.13 18.45 -6.69
N GLY A 97 -12.54 19.44 -7.50
CA GLY A 97 -12.36 20.85 -7.16
C GLY A 97 -10.88 21.21 -7.14
N GLY A 98 -10.37 21.70 -6.00
CA GLY A 98 -8.92 21.99 -5.83
C GLY A 98 -8.11 20.83 -5.24
N ALA A 99 -8.70 19.65 -5.12
CA ALA A 99 -8.09 18.46 -4.56
C ALA A 99 -7.93 17.40 -5.65
N ARG A 100 -6.91 16.54 -5.51
CA ARG A 100 -6.68 15.43 -6.43
C ARG A 100 -6.40 14.16 -5.64
N PHE A 101 -6.77 13.02 -6.20
CA PHE A 101 -6.41 11.73 -5.65
C PHE A 101 -6.07 10.71 -6.72
N GLY A 102 -5.30 9.70 -6.35
CA GLY A 102 -4.98 8.54 -7.17
C GLY A 102 -5.10 7.25 -6.37
N VAL A 103 -5.61 6.19 -7.00
CA VAL A 103 -5.83 4.89 -6.37
C VAL A 103 -5.09 3.77 -7.10
N ALA A 104 -4.48 2.88 -6.32
CA ALA A 104 -3.97 1.59 -6.76
C ALA A 104 -4.65 0.46 -5.99
N ALA A 105 -4.86 -0.68 -6.65
CA ALA A 105 -5.38 -1.90 -6.04
C ALA A 105 -4.35 -3.02 -6.15
N LEU A 106 -4.10 -3.71 -5.05
CA LEU A 106 -3.16 -4.83 -4.98
C LEU A 106 -3.87 -6.09 -4.53
N ASP A 107 -3.58 -7.20 -5.21
CA ASP A 107 -3.99 -8.53 -4.79
C ASP A 107 -3.05 -9.03 -3.69
N LEU A 108 -3.54 -9.12 -2.45
CA LEU A 108 -2.74 -9.62 -1.34
C LEU A 108 -2.56 -11.14 -1.38
N ASN A 109 -3.42 -11.87 -2.10
CA ASN A 109 -3.27 -13.30 -2.33
C ASN A 109 -2.22 -13.61 -3.42
N ALA A 110 -1.66 -12.59 -4.10
CA ALA A 110 -0.47 -12.78 -4.94
C ALA A 110 0.79 -13.08 -4.09
N ARG A 111 0.70 -12.99 -2.76
CA ARG A 111 1.81 -13.17 -1.81
C ARG A 111 1.47 -14.21 -0.76
N ILE A 112 2.50 -14.81 -0.16
CA ILE A 112 2.36 -15.79 0.93
C ILE A 112 2.11 -15.06 2.24
N ASP A 113 1.03 -15.43 2.94
CA ASP A 113 0.78 -14.92 4.28
C ASP A 113 1.63 -15.67 5.31
N LEU A 114 2.54 -14.95 5.95
CA LEU A 114 3.51 -15.52 6.88
C LEU A 114 2.86 -16.13 8.13
N ASN A 115 1.69 -15.65 8.54
CA ASN A 115 1.00 -16.10 9.73
C ASN A 115 0.05 -17.26 9.44
N ARG A 116 -0.47 -17.35 8.21
CA ARG A 116 -1.44 -18.39 7.79
C ARG A 116 -0.82 -19.57 7.08
N ALA A 117 0.30 -19.40 6.39
CA ALA A 117 0.98 -20.48 5.68
C ALA A 117 1.38 -21.63 6.62
N ASP A 118 1.42 -22.83 6.04
CA ASP A 118 1.94 -24.01 6.72
C ASP A 118 3.48 -24.05 6.68
N VAL A 119 4.07 -24.93 7.48
CA VAL A 119 5.54 -25.01 7.61
C VAL A 119 6.18 -25.39 6.27
N ALA A 120 5.54 -26.27 5.49
CA ALA A 120 6.04 -26.70 4.19
C ALA A 120 6.09 -25.55 3.17
N THR A 121 5.06 -24.70 3.12
CA THR A 121 5.04 -23.50 2.27
C THR A 121 6.07 -22.47 2.71
N LEU A 122 6.19 -22.22 4.02
CA LEU A 122 7.20 -21.30 4.55
C LEU A 122 8.62 -21.79 4.23
N HIS A 123 8.91 -23.07 4.47
CA HIS A 123 10.18 -23.69 4.08
C HIS A 123 10.41 -23.57 2.57
N GLY A 124 9.42 -23.92 1.75
CA GLY A 124 9.49 -23.83 0.30
C GLY A 124 9.77 -22.42 -0.23
N LEU A 125 9.30 -21.37 0.46
CA LEU A 125 9.62 -19.99 0.11
C LEU A 125 11.03 -19.61 0.56
N PHE A 126 11.32 -19.73 1.86
CA PHE A 126 12.59 -19.26 2.42
C PHE A 126 13.79 -20.06 1.88
N GLY A 127 13.63 -21.35 1.60
CA GLY A 127 14.67 -22.21 1.01
C GLY A 127 15.11 -21.75 -0.39
N GLN A 128 14.34 -20.91 -1.08
CA GLN A 128 14.75 -20.30 -2.35
C GLN A 128 15.81 -19.19 -2.16
N PHE A 129 15.94 -18.65 -0.96
CA PHE A 129 16.79 -17.49 -0.65
C PHE A 129 17.86 -17.78 0.41
N THR A 130 17.80 -18.95 1.06
CA THR A 130 18.72 -19.34 2.12
C THR A 130 18.83 -20.86 2.23
N SER A 131 19.72 -21.36 3.09
CA SER A 131 19.88 -22.80 3.35
C SER A 131 18.64 -23.40 4.03
N ASP A 132 18.32 -24.66 3.75
CA ASP A 132 17.18 -25.41 4.33
C ASP A 132 17.12 -25.29 5.86
N ALA A 133 18.24 -25.52 6.57
CA ALA A 133 18.28 -25.42 8.03
C ALA A 133 17.89 -24.03 8.57
N ARG A 134 18.21 -22.98 7.81
CA ARG A 134 17.85 -21.60 8.14
C ARG A 134 16.39 -21.33 7.79
N ALA A 135 15.89 -21.87 6.67
CA ALA A 135 14.48 -21.81 6.31
C ALA A 135 13.58 -22.50 7.36
N ASP A 136 13.99 -23.66 7.87
CA ASP A 136 13.32 -24.37 8.96
C ASP A 136 13.27 -23.54 10.25
N THR A 137 14.39 -22.91 10.61
CA THR A 137 14.47 -22.03 11.77
C THR A 137 13.49 -20.87 11.66
N VAL A 138 13.42 -20.23 10.48
CA VAL A 138 12.51 -19.12 10.22
C VAL A 138 11.04 -19.58 10.26
N ALA A 139 10.72 -20.70 9.61
CA ALA A 139 9.37 -21.25 9.61
C ALA A 139 8.91 -21.57 11.04
N ALA A 140 9.75 -22.25 11.84
CA ALA A 140 9.46 -22.53 13.24
C ALA A 140 9.24 -21.26 14.06
N ALA A 141 10.07 -20.24 13.87
CA ALA A 141 9.96 -18.97 14.57
C ALA A 141 8.65 -18.24 14.25
N LEU A 142 8.25 -18.18 12.97
CA LEU A 142 6.98 -17.56 12.55
C LEU A 142 5.75 -18.31 13.08
N LYS A 143 5.80 -19.65 13.18
CA LYS A 143 4.71 -20.43 13.80
C LYS A 143 4.64 -20.22 15.30
N ALA A 144 5.78 -20.05 15.97
CA ALA A 144 5.83 -19.81 17.41
C ALA A 144 5.34 -18.41 17.78
N ALA A 145 5.70 -17.39 16.97
CA ALA A 145 5.37 -15.99 17.22
C ALA A 145 4.93 -15.29 15.93
N PRO A 146 3.63 -15.29 15.61
CA PRO A 146 3.07 -14.55 14.48
C PRO A 146 3.38 -13.05 14.57
N ILE A 147 3.72 -12.45 13.43
CA ILE A 147 4.08 -11.03 13.33
C ILE A 147 2.88 -10.18 12.95
N ARG A 148 2.84 -8.91 13.39
CA ARG A 148 1.70 -8.01 13.11
C ARG A 148 1.95 -7.08 11.93
N ARG A 149 3.21 -6.84 11.62
CA ARG A 149 3.64 -5.96 10.54
C ARG A 149 4.82 -6.58 9.82
N LEU A 150 4.91 -6.34 8.52
CA LEU A 150 6.02 -6.87 7.73
C LEU A 150 7.39 -6.33 8.19
N ALA A 151 7.45 -5.12 8.75
CA ALA A 151 8.69 -4.57 9.32
C ALA A 151 9.24 -5.35 10.54
N GLU A 152 8.43 -6.22 11.16
CA GLU A 152 8.88 -7.10 12.25
C GLU A 152 9.66 -8.31 11.75
N LEU A 153 9.69 -8.53 10.42
CA LEU A 153 10.38 -9.66 9.80
C LEU A 153 11.88 -9.70 10.16
N SER A 154 12.55 -8.55 10.26
CA SER A 154 13.96 -8.46 10.67
C SER A 154 14.22 -8.84 12.13
N ARG A 155 13.15 -9.00 12.94
CA ARG A 155 13.25 -9.46 14.33
C ARG A 155 13.04 -10.97 14.48
N VAL A 156 12.64 -11.65 13.40
CA VAL A 156 12.39 -13.09 13.41
C VAL A 156 13.74 -13.82 13.42
N PRO A 157 13.98 -14.74 14.38
CA PRO A 157 15.17 -15.57 14.39
C PRO A 157 15.44 -16.23 13.02
N GLY A 158 16.67 -16.09 12.53
CA GLY A 158 17.06 -16.59 11.22
C GLY A 158 16.80 -15.63 10.06
N ILE A 159 16.22 -14.44 10.28
CA ILE A 159 16.08 -13.42 9.24
C ILE A 159 17.04 -12.25 9.50
N ASP A 160 17.89 -11.94 8.52
CA ASP A 160 18.67 -10.71 8.48
C ASP A 160 18.05 -9.70 7.52
N ASP A 161 18.54 -8.46 7.52
CA ASP A 161 17.99 -7.39 6.69
C ASP A 161 18.04 -7.72 5.18
N SER A 162 19.09 -8.41 4.72
CA SER A 162 19.20 -8.83 3.32
C SER A 162 18.12 -9.85 2.94
N LEU A 163 17.89 -10.87 3.78
CA LEU A 163 16.87 -11.87 3.56
C LEU A 163 15.48 -11.24 3.66
N ALA A 164 15.25 -10.35 4.64
CA ALA A 164 13.99 -9.63 4.79
C ALA A 164 13.66 -8.81 3.52
N LEU A 165 14.64 -8.09 2.96
CA LEU A 165 14.47 -7.34 1.72
C LEU A 165 14.24 -8.25 0.51
N ALA A 166 14.96 -9.37 0.42
CA ALA A 166 14.84 -10.32 -0.68
C ALA A 166 13.44 -10.97 -0.74
N VAL A 167 12.86 -11.31 0.42
CA VAL A 167 11.54 -11.96 0.47
C VAL A 167 10.37 -10.98 0.47
N ALA A 168 10.59 -9.71 0.82
CA ALA A 168 9.53 -8.70 0.97
C ALA A 168 8.52 -8.62 -0.19
N PRO A 169 8.90 -8.77 -1.48
CA PRO A 169 7.95 -8.74 -2.59
C PRO A 169 6.97 -9.93 -2.62
N TYR A 170 7.31 -11.04 -1.96
CA TYR A 170 6.61 -12.32 -2.04
C TYR A 170 5.73 -12.62 -0.83
N VAL A 171 5.78 -11.78 0.21
CA VAL A 171 5.17 -12.07 1.51
C VAL A 171 4.19 -10.98 1.95
N THR A 172 3.25 -11.37 2.80
CA THR A 172 2.28 -10.48 3.45
C THR A 172 1.92 -11.02 4.84
N VAL A 173 1.20 -10.22 5.62
CA VAL A 173 0.61 -10.61 6.92
C VAL A 173 -0.89 -10.30 6.98
N TRP A 174 -1.47 -9.94 5.83
CA TRP A 174 -2.81 -9.38 5.68
C TRP A 174 -3.71 -10.20 4.76
N SER A 175 -3.29 -11.39 4.32
CA SER A 175 -4.12 -12.26 3.48
C SER A 175 -4.89 -13.28 4.35
N ASP A 176 -5.59 -14.22 3.73
CA ASP A 176 -6.26 -15.34 4.40
C ASP A 176 -5.50 -16.67 4.28
N GLY A 177 -4.28 -16.64 3.74
CA GLY A 177 -3.44 -17.81 3.52
C GLY A 177 -3.64 -18.50 2.17
N LEU A 178 -4.67 -18.12 1.41
CA LEU A 178 -4.83 -18.59 0.03
C LEU A 178 -3.91 -17.81 -0.90
N VAL A 179 -3.38 -18.52 -1.91
CA VAL A 179 -2.55 -17.94 -2.97
C VAL A 179 -3.33 -17.88 -4.27
N ASN A 180 -3.48 -16.70 -4.85
CA ASN A 180 -4.17 -16.53 -6.12
C ASN A 180 -3.26 -16.94 -7.28
N ILE A 181 -3.59 -18.08 -7.92
CA ILE A 181 -2.80 -18.65 -9.02
C ILE A 181 -2.70 -17.73 -10.23
N ASN A 182 -3.70 -16.86 -10.45
CA ASN A 182 -3.73 -15.95 -11.58
C ASN A 182 -2.80 -14.73 -11.40
N SER A 183 -2.39 -14.39 -10.18
CA SER A 183 -1.61 -13.17 -9.87
C SER A 183 -0.29 -13.46 -9.16
N ALA A 184 -0.16 -14.58 -8.45
CA ALA A 184 1.05 -14.92 -7.71
C ALA A 184 2.28 -15.07 -8.63
N PRO A 185 3.44 -14.50 -8.26
CA PRO A 185 4.68 -14.66 -9.03
C PRO A 185 5.23 -16.08 -8.88
N GLU A 186 6.14 -16.48 -9.77
CA GLU A 186 6.71 -17.82 -9.78
C GLU A 186 7.30 -18.27 -8.42
N PRO A 187 8.10 -17.46 -7.69
CA PRO A 187 8.63 -17.86 -6.39
C PRO A 187 7.56 -18.22 -5.35
N VAL A 188 6.40 -17.54 -5.40
CA VAL A 188 5.26 -17.80 -4.52
C VAL A 188 4.58 -19.11 -4.90
N LEU A 189 4.40 -19.37 -6.20
CA LEU A 189 3.85 -20.64 -6.67
C LEU A 189 4.80 -21.81 -6.40
N ALA A 190 6.11 -21.58 -6.57
CA ALA A 190 7.15 -22.57 -6.39
C ALA A 190 7.27 -23.03 -4.91
N ALA A 191 6.90 -22.14 -3.99
CA ALA A 191 6.89 -22.44 -2.56
C ALA A 191 5.74 -23.36 -2.13
N LEU A 192 4.67 -23.47 -2.93
CA LEU A 192 3.50 -24.27 -2.56
C LEU A 192 3.76 -25.77 -2.74
N PRO A 193 3.51 -26.60 -1.70
CA PRO A 193 3.63 -28.04 -1.80
C PRO A 193 2.78 -28.61 -2.95
N GLY A 194 3.39 -29.39 -3.83
CA GLY A 194 2.73 -29.98 -4.99
C GLY A 194 2.58 -29.06 -6.21
N LEU A 195 2.84 -27.75 -6.09
CA LEU A 195 2.85 -26.81 -7.22
C LEU A 195 4.27 -26.43 -7.69
N ALA A 196 5.30 -26.73 -6.89
CA ALA A 196 6.69 -26.36 -7.16
C ALA A 196 7.14 -26.62 -8.62
N ALA A 197 6.98 -27.86 -9.09
CA ALA A 197 7.39 -28.24 -10.45
C ALA A 197 6.49 -27.67 -11.56
N ALA A 198 5.25 -27.29 -11.23
CA ALA A 198 4.29 -26.75 -12.17
C ALA A 198 4.34 -25.22 -12.30
N ALA A 199 4.98 -24.53 -11.35
CA ALA A 199 5.01 -23.07 -11.27
C ALA A 199 5.45 -22.37 -12.58
N PRO A 200 6.55 -22.77 -13.25
CA PRO A 200 6.94 -22.16 -14.53
C PRO A 200 5.89 -22.35 -15.62
N GLY A 201 5.28 -23.54 -15.69
CA GLY A 201 4.22 -23.84 -16.68
C GLY A 201 2.94 -23.05 -16.44
N ILE A 202 2.58 -22.81 -15.17
CA ILE A 202 1.46 -21.95 -14.79
C ILE A 202 1.74 -20.50 -15.24
N VAL A 203 2.95 -19.98 -14.99
CA VAL A 203 3.34 -18.63 -15.40
C VAL A 203 3.27 -18.48 -16.93
N ALA A 204 3.88 -19.40 -17.67
CA ALA A 204 3.89 -19.37 -19.14
C ALA A 204 2.47 -19.37 -19.74
N ARG A 205 1.55 -20.17 -19.17
CA ARG A 205 0.15 -20.20 -19.60
C ARG A 205 -0.57 -18.88 -19.34
N ARG A 206 -0.30 -18.21 -18.21
CA ARG A 206 -0.87 -16.88 -17.92
C ARG A 206 -0.39 -15.83 -18.91
N GLU A 207 0.90 -15.84 -19.23
CA GLU A 207 1.50 -14.93 -20.22
C GLU A 207 0.94 -15.16 -21.62
N ALA A 208 0.58 -16.41 -21.96
CA ALA A 208 -0.16 -16.75 -23.17
C ALA A 208 -1.65 -16.33 -23.14
N GLY A 209 -2.12 -15.71 -22.06
CA GLY A 209 -3.48 -15.18 -21.92
C GLY A 209 -4.47 -16.10 -21.21
N GLU A 210 -4.05 -17.29 -20.76
CA GLU A 210 -4.95 -18.22 -20.09
C GLU A 210 -5.36 -17.71 -18.71
N VAL A 211 -6.67 -17.77 -18.41
CA VAL A 211 -7.25 -17.45 -17.11
C VAL A 211 -7.71 -18.72 -16.41
N PHE A 212 -7.09 -19.03 -15.28
CA PHE A 212 -7.47 -20.19 -14.48
C PHE A 212 -8.76 -19.90 -13.70
N VAL A 213 -9.73 -20.80 -13.78
CA VAL A 213 -11.03 -20.67 -13.07
C VAL A 213 -11.30 -21.82 -12.14
N ASN A 214 -10.66 -22.96 -12.40
CA ASN A 214 -10.70 -24.16 -11.57
C ASN A 214 -9.28 -24.59 -11.26
N LEU A 215 -9.17 -25.41 -10.21
CA LEU A 215 -7.92 -26.00 -9.74
C LEU A 215 -7.56 -27.30 -10.47
N ASP A 216 -7.94 -27.37 -11.75
CA ASP A 216 -7.37 -28.28 -12.75
C ASP A 216 -6.28 -27.58 -13.60
N PRO A 217 -5.18 -27.01 -13.03
CA PRO A 217 -4.08 -26.53 -13.84
C PRO A 217 -3.27 -27.68 -14.47
N VAL A 218 -3.52 -28.95 -14.11
CA VAL A 218 -2.64 -30.08 -14.44
C VAL A 218 -3.43 -31.23 -15.06
N HIS A 219 -3.53 -31.24 -16.40
CA HIS A 219 -3.93 -32.43 -17.15
C HIS A 219 -2.75 -33.44 -17.27
N GLN A 220 -2.08 -33.72 -16.15
CA GLN A 220 -1.12 -34.82 -16.02
C GLN A 220 -1.54 -35.70 -14.84
N PRO A 221 -2.29 -36.80 -15.10
CA PRO A 221 -2.82 -37.68 -14.07
C PRO A 221 -1.74 -38.64 -13.56
N SER A 222 -0.71 -38.13 -12.86
CA SER A 222 0.33 -38.97 -12.23
C SER A 222 1.36 -38.20 -11.39
N MET A 223 0.93 -37.29 -10.51
CA MET A 223 1.82 -36.73 -9.47
C MET A 223 1.16 -36.81 -8.08
N PRO A 224 1.71 -37.56 -7.12
CA PRO A 224 1.29 -37.51 -5.73
C PRO A 224 1.52 -36.09 -5.16
N GLY A 225 0.48 -35.44 -4.60
CA GLY A 225 0.60 -34.13 -3.93
C GLY A 225 -0.33 -33.03 -4.45
N VAL A 226 -0.90 -33.17 -5.66
CA VAL A 226 -1.80 -32.16 -6.26
C VAL A 226 -3.04 -31.89 -5.39
N VAL A 227 -3.53 -32.90 -4.67
CA VAL A 227 -4.75 -32.79 -3.83
C VAL A 227 -4.57 -31.83 -2.64
N ALA A 228 -3.38 -31.75 -2.03
CA ALA A 228 -3.12 -30.83 -0.92
C ALA A 228 -2.97 -29.38 -1.41
N ALA A 229 -2.38 -29.21 -2.59
CA ALA A 229 -2.15 -27.92 -3.21
C ALA A 229 -3.45 -27.19 -3.58
N VAL A 230 -4.48 -27.94 -4.00
CA VAL A 230 -5.84 -27.45 -4.29
C VAL A 230 -6.45 -26.70 -3.10
N LEU A 231 -6.08 -27.03 -1.87
CA LEU A 231 -6.63 -26.37 -0.67
C LEU A 231 -5.94 -25.03 -0.33
N LEU A 232 -4.81 -24.72 -0.98
CA LEU A 232 -3.99 -23.55 -0.67
C LEU A 232 -4.12 -22.43 -1.70
N VAL A 233 -4.88 -22.64 -2.78
CA VAL A 233 -4.94 -21.71 -3.91
C VAL A 233 -6.35 -21.19 -4.18
N SER A 234 -6.40 -19.99 -4.74
CA SER A 234 -7.61 -19.36 -5.27
C SER A 234 -7.40 -18.94 -6.73
N THR A 235 -8.48 -18.66 -7.45
CA THR A 235 -8.44 -18.14 -8.84
C THR A 235 -8.81 -16.66 -8.92
N VAL A 236 -9.29 -16.10 -7.82
CA VAL A 236 -9.61 -14.69 -7.62
C VAL A 236 -9.05 -14.22 -6.27
N PRO A 237 -8.76 -12.93 -6.11
CA PRO A 237 -8.41 -12.37 -4.81
C PRO A 237 -9.55 -12.58 -3.82
N THR A 238 -9.20 -12.96 -2.60
CA THR A 238 -10.08 -12.93 -1.43
C THR A 238 -9.72 -11.75 -0.51
N ARG A 239 -8.54 -11.15 -0.71
CA ARG A 239 -8.00 -10.00 0.00
C ARG A 239 -7.42 -9.00 -0.98
N LEU A 240 -7.95 -7.78 -0.96
CA LEU A 240 -7.45 -6.66 -1.75
C LEU A 240 -6.93 -5.57 -0.84
N MET A 241 -5.84 -4.92 -1.23
CA MET A 241 -5.37 -3.69 -0.63
C MET A 241 -5.62 -2.54 -1.59
N LEU A 242 -6.38 -1.55 -1.15
CA LEU A 242 -6.53 -0.29 -1.86
C LEU A 242 -5.57 0.73 -1.24
N VAL A 243 -4.77 1.37 -2.08
CA VAL A 243 -3.89 2.47 -1.70
C VAL A 243 -4.40 3.71 -2.40
N SER A 244 -4.85 4.69 -1.64
CA SER A 244 -5.31 5.98 -2.15
C SER A 244 -4.39 7.07 -1.65
N ARG A 245 -3.88 7.89 -2.56
CA ARG A 245 -3.09 9.08 -2.25
C ARG A 245 -3.86 10.32 -2.66
N GLY A 246 -4.06 11.24 -1.73
CA GLY A 246 -4.69 12.54 -1.96
C GLY A 246 -3.73 13.69 -1.78
N TRP A 247 -3.93 14.78 -2.52
CA TRP A 247 -3.15 16.02 -2.43
C TRP A 247 -3.98 17.23 -2.86
N GLN A 248 -3.48 18.43 -2.56
CA GLN A 248 -4.07 19.69 -3.02
C GLN A 248 -3.17 20.31 -4.09
N ASP A 249 -3.75 20.87 -5.15
CA ASP A 249 -2.97 21.55 -6.18
C ASP A 249 -2.17 22.73 -5.62
N GLY A 250 -0.94 22.85 -6.11
CA GLY A 250 0.02 23.85 -5.66
C GLY A 250 0.60 23.60 -4.26
N HIS A 251 0.29 22.47 -3.62
CA HIS A 251 0.86 22.09 -2.32
C HIS A 251 1.64 20.77 -2.40
N PRO A 252 2.79 20.67 -1.71
CA PRO A 252 3.62 19.47 -1.73
C PRO A 252 3.13 18.36 -0.80
N LEU A 253 2.21 18.66 0.13
CA LEU A 253 1.76 17.72 1.15
C LEU A 253 0.80 16.70 0.55
N THR A 254 1.07 15.43 0.81
CA THR A 254 0.20 14.34 0.39
C THR A 254 -0.25 13.50 1.59
N HIS A 255 -1.39 12.85 1.44
CA HIS A 255 -1.92 11.93 2.44
C HIS A 255 -2.23 10.59 1.78
N GLU A 256 -1.73 9.50 2.35
CA GLU A 256 -1.92 8.15 1.83
C GLU A 256 -2.74 7.32 2.81
N ILE A 257 -3.76 6.66 2.29
CA ILE A 257 -4.58 5.69 3.00
C ILE A 257 -4.38 4.34 2.34
N GLN A 258 -4.05 3.34 3.15
CA GLN A 258 -3.94 1.95 2.75
C GLN A 258 -5.02 1.17 3.49
N ALA A 259 -5.92 0.51 2.75
CA ALA A 259 -7.07 -0.20 3.31
C ALA A 259 -7.12 -1.63 2.77
N VAL A 260 -7.18 -2.61 3.68
CA VAL A 260 -7.31 -4.03 3.36
C VAL A 260 -8.77 -4.43 3.43
N PHE A 261 -9.29 -5.00 2.34
CA PHE A 261 -10.64 -5.48 2.21
C PHE A 261 -10.67 -6.99 2.02
N ALA A 262 -11.60 -7.65 2.70
CA ALA A 262 -12.03 -9.00 2.35
C ALA A 262 -13.11 -8.93 1.26
N ILE A 263 -12.98 -9.76 0.24
CA ILE A 263 -14.03 -9.87 -0.79
C ILE A 263 -15.03 -10.94 -0.35
N VAL A 264 -16.24 -10.52 0.00
CA VAL A 264 -17.32 -11.40 0.45
C VAL A 264 -18.45 -11.34 -0.58
N GLY A 265 -18.50 -12.36 -1.44
CA GLY A 265 -19.41 -12.38 -2.58
C GLY A 265 -19.10 -11.21 -3.54
N ARG A 266 -19.96 -10.19 -3.55
CA ARG A 266 -19.81 -8.99 -4.42
C ARG A 266 -19.49 -7.72 -3.64
N ARG A 267 -19.19 -7.84 -2.34
CA ARG A 267 -18.92 -6.71 -1.45
C ARG A 267 -17.48 -6.72 -0.96
N LEU A 268 -16.96 -5.53 -0.70
CA LEU A 268 -15.68 -5.31 -0.05
C LEU A 268 -15.92 -4.97 1.42
N VAL A 269 -15.45 -5.85 2.31
CA VAL A 269 -15.58 -5.68 3.76
C VAL A 269 -14.24 -5.24 4.33
N LEU A 270 -14.16 -4.01 4.84
CA LEU A 270 -12.96 -3.46 5.44
C LEU A 270 -12.49 -4.35 6.60
N GLN A 271 -11.23 -4.79 6.55
CA GLN A 271 -10.59 -5.57 7.62
C GLN A 271 -9.69 -4.68 8.46
N SER A 272 -8.95 -3.78 7.81
CA SER A 272 -7.97 -2.92 8.45
C SER A 272 -7.60 -1.74 7.56
N SER A 273 -7.16 -0.64 8.16
CA SER A 273 -6.68 0.53 7.44
C SER A 273 -5.58 1.26 8.22
N TRP A 274 -4.68 1.90 7.47
CA TRP A 274 -3.61 2.75 7.99
C TRP A 274 -3.49 4.01 7.15
N GLU A 275 -3.14 5.10 7.81
CA GLU A 275 -2.97 6.43 7.22
C GLU A 275 -1.50 6.86 7.39
N ARG A 276 -0.95 7.55 6.39
CA ARG A 276 0.40 8.11 6.44
C ARG A 276 0.42 9.49 5.79
N GLU A 277 1.05 10.45 6.46
CA GLU A 277 1.44 11.73 5.86
C GLU A 277 2.78 11.54 5.13
N LEU A 278 2.86 12.05 3.90
CA LEU A 278 4.05 11.98 3.04
C LEU A 278 4.44 13.38 2.57
#